data_AF-A0A535XC08-F1
#
_entry.id   AF-A0A535XC08-F1
#
_cell.length_a   1.000
_cell.length_b   1.000
_cell.length_c   1.000
_cell.angle_alpha   90.00
_cell.angle_beta   90.00
_cell.angle_gamma   90.00
#
_symmetry.space_group_name_H-M   'P 1'
#
loop_
_entity.id
_entity.type
_entity.pdbx_description
1 polymer ?
#
loop_
_entity_poly.entity_id
_entity_poly.type
_entity_poly.pdbx_seq_one_letter_code
_entity_poly.pdbx_strand_id
1 'polypeptide(L)'
;AFTDGLFSGYDKATRSYSTSTWGYETEGDPLPGPAGTTQAKAKRDMTLANPRSVFQLLKTHYSRYTPEMVSSITGIPVDQFMAVAKIVGEMGKPDKVMTIVYAVGLTHHTTGGQLIRSGAVLQLLLGNMGRPGGGMNAERGHANIQGNTDHAISWENLPGYLRIPAPGQKTIDDYVAASASKK
;
A
#
# COMPACT_ATOMS: atom_id res chain seq x y z
N ALA A 1 7.97 5.84 14.82
CA ALA A 1 9.39 6.10 14.47
C ALA A 1 9.95 4.91 13.68
N PHE A 2 10.95 5.11 12.83
CA PHE A 2 11.61 4.03 12.08
C PHE A 2 13.12 4.14 12.32
N THR A 3 13.73 3.09 12.86
CA THR A 3 15.14 3.07 13.28
C THR A 3 15.72 1.70 13.00
N ASP A 4 16.91 1.63 12.40
CA ASP A 4 17.67 0.40 12.15
C ASP A 4 16.86 -0.74 11.51
N GLY A 5 16.01 -0.40 10.53
CA GLY A 5 15.21 -1.39 9.80
C GLY A 5 13.90 -1.78 10.47
N LEU A 6 13.60 -1.24 11.66
CA LEU A 6 12.40 -1.57 12.42
C LEU A 6 11.48 -0.35 12.58
N PHE A 7 10.18 -0.57 12.43
CA PHE A 7 9.16 0.43 12.76
C PHE A 7 8.87 0.44 14.28
N SER A 8 8.15 1.46 14.74
CA SER A 8 7.69 1.50 16.13
C SER A 8 6.70 0.37 16.41
N GLY A 9 6.78 -0.18 17.63
CA GLY A 9 5.91 -1.27 18.08
C GLY A 9 6.41 -2.68 17.74
N TYR A 10 7.66 -2.84 17.29
CA TYR A 10 8.25 -4.17 17.09
C TYR A 10 8.48 -4.91 18.41
N ASP A 11 7.98 -6.13 18.50
CA ASP A 11 8.27 -7.07 19.59
C ASP A 11 9.20 -8.18 19.07
N LYS A 12 10.41 -8.25 19.65
CA LYS A 12 11.44 -9.22 19.27
C LYS A 12 11.08 -10.66 19.62
N ALA A 13 10.31 -10.89 20.69
CA ALA A 13 9.97 -12.23 21.15
C ALA A 13 8.93 -12.86 20.22
N THR A 14 7.89 -12.11 19.87
CA THR A 14 6.80 -12.58 18.98
C THR A 14 7.08 -12.31 17.50
N ARG A 15 8.12 -11.52 17.19
CA ARG A 15 8.45 -11.04 15.84
C ARG A 15 7.27 -10.35 15.15
N SER A 16 6.45 -9.64 15.94
CA SER A 16 5.23 -8.98 15.50
C SER A 16 5.32 -7.46 15.70
N TYR A 17 4.36 -6.73 15.12
CA TYR A 17 4.24 -5.29 15.29
C TYR A 17 2.91 -4.93 15.96
N SER A 18 2.98 -4.09 16.98
CA SER A 18 1.84 -3.31 17.44
C SER A 18 1.69 -2.06 16.57
N THR A 19 0.58 -1.97 15.83
CA THR A 19 0.31 -0.88 14.88
C THR A 19 -0.43 0.30 15.51
N SER A 20 -0.58 0.32 16.84
CA SER A 20 -1.32 1.36 17.57
C SER A 20 -0.80 2.78 17.33
N THR A 21 0.50 2.91 17.01
CA THR A 21 1.16 4.20 16.71
C THR A 21 1.13 4.59 15.23
N TRP A 22 0.57 3.76 14.36
CA TRP A 22 0.56 3.96 12.90
C TRP A 22 -0.74 4.61 12.40
N GLY A 23 -1.62 5.01 13.31
CA GLY A 23 -2.82 5.78 12.99
C GLY A 23 -2.50 7.24 12.66
N TYR A 24 -3.44 7.90 11.97
CA TYR A 24 -3.37 9.33 11.74
C TYR A 24 -3.75 10.13 12.99
N GLU A 25 -3.20 11.32 13.13
CA GLU A 25 -3.78 12.33 14.01
C GLU A 25 -5.14 12.74 13.45
N THR A 26 -6.13 12.94 14.31
CA THR A 26 -7.50 13.23 13.91
C THR A 26 -7.90 14.63 14.37
N GLU A 27 -8.70 15.33 13.57
CA GLU A 27 -9.14 16.70 13.85
C GLU A 27 -10.55 16.96 13.28
N GLY A 28 -11.34 17.70 14.03
CA GLY A 28 -12.71 18.07 13.65
C GLY A 28 -13.72 16.95 13.92
N ASP A 29 -14.95 17.18 13.43
CA ASP A 29 -16.05 16.25 13.64
C ASP A 29 -15.85 14.95 12.84
N PRO A 30 -16.25 13.79 13.41
CA PRO A 30 -16.25 12.53 12.69
C PRO A 30 -17.06 12.60 11.39
N LEU A 31 -16.54 11.98 10.32
CA LEU A 31 -17.26 11.85 9.06
C LEU A 31 -18.31 10.73 9.16
N PRO A 32 -19.47 10.86 8.48
CA PRO A 32 -20.41 9.76 8.38
C PRO A 32 -19.78 8.58 7.63
N GLY A 33 -19.84 7.41 8.23
CA GLY A 33 -19.42 6.13 7.67
C GLY A 33 -20.62 5.28 7.22
N PRO A 34 -20.35 4.13 6.57
CA PRO A 34 -21.40 3.20 6.17
C PRO A 34 -22.16 2.65 7.39
N ALA A 35 -23.44 2.32 7.20
CA ALA A 35 -24.32 1.73 8.23
C ALA A 35 -24.42 2.56 9.54
N GLY A 36 -24.41 3.89 9.45
CA GLY A 36 -24.57 4.79 10.61
C GLY A 36 -23.34 4.85 11.52
N THR A 37 -22.20 4.29 11.07
CA THR A 37 -20.92 4.45 11.77
C THR A 37 -20.36 5.85 11.55
N THR A 38 -19.38 6.24 12.36
CA THR A 38 -18.61 7.46 12.15
C THR A 38 -17.13 7.13 12.02
N GLN A 39 -16.42 7.88 11.17
CA GLN A 39 -14.99 7.71 10.92
C GLN A 39 -14.25 8.97 11.40
N ALA A 40 -13.22 8.76 12.22
CA ALA A 40 -12.40 9.88 12.67
C ALA A 40 -11.73 10.55 11.46
N LYS A 41 -11.86 11.88 11.36
CA LYS A 41 -11.31 12.64 10.25
C LYS A 41 -9.82 12.86 10.47
N ALA A 42 -8.99 12.31 9.59
CA ALA A 42 -7.55 12.53 9.63
C ALA A 42 -7.23 14.03 9.46
N LYS A 43 -6.35 14.56 10.31
CA LYS A 43 -5.80 15.91 10.21
C LYS A 43 -5.02 16.05 8.91
N ARG A 44 -5.22 17.15 8.19
CA ARG A 44 -4.58 17.40 6.89
C ARG A 44 -3.86 18.73 6.90
N ASP A 45 -2.64 18.72 6.40
CA ASP A 45 -1.88 19.93 6.08
C ASP A 45 -1.72 20.02 4.57
N MET A 46 -2.45 20.95 3.96
CA MET A 46 -2.44 21.15 2.51
C MET A 46 -1.18 21.87 2.00
N THR A 47 -0.38 22.45 2.89
CA THR A 47 0.94 23.02 2.53
C THR A 47 2.01 21.93 2.38
N LEU A 48 1.74 20.72 2.89
CA LEU A 48 2.68 19.59 2.97
C LEU A 48 3.95 19.90 3.78
N ALA A 49 3.95 20.96 4.59
CA ALA A 49 5.12 21.40 5.35
C ALA A 49 5.28 20.69 6.70
N ASN A 50 4.17 20.18 7.26
CA ASN A 50 4.18 19.49 8.55
C ASN A 50 5.13 18.27 8.50
N PRO A 51 6.12 18.18 9.42
CA PRO A 51 7.10 17.09 9.42
C PRO A 51 6.49 15.70 9.66
N ARG A 52 5.28 15.64 10.22
CA ARG A 52 4.51 14.39 10.41
C ARG A 52 3.50 14.12 9.31
N SER A 53 3.42 14.97 8.27
CA SER A 53 2.63 14.64 7.09
C SER A 53 3.19 13.40 6.39
N VAL A 54 2.30 12.61 5.76
CA VAL A 54 2.70 11.40 5.01
C VAL A 54 3.79 11.72 3.99
N PHE A 55 3.69 12.87 3.31
CA PHE A 55 4.66 13.29 2.31
C PHE A 55 6.07 13.52 2.89
N GLN A 56 6.18 14.24 4.02
CA GLN A 56 7.49 14.49 4.64
C GLN A 56 8.08 13.19 5.22
N LEU A 57 7.27 12.36 5.87
CA LEU A 57 7.72 11.05 6.38
C LEU A 57 8.16 10.11 5.26
N LEU A 58 7.46 10.11 4.12
CA LEU A 58 7.85 9.36 2.92
C LEU A 58 9.22 9.80 2.41
N LYS A 59 9.43 11.12 2.28
CA LYS A 59 10.71 11.71 1.85
C LYS A 59 11.85 11.30 2.79
N THR A 60 11.64 11.38 4.11
CA THR A 60 12.62 10.93 5.10
C THR A 60 12.87 9.43 5.03
N HIS A 61 11.84 8.60 4.83
CA HIS A 61 12.00 7.16 4.78
C HIS A 61 12.85 6.71 3.58
N TYR A 62 12.63 7.33 2.42
CA TYR A 62 13.29 6.98 1.17
C TYR A 62 14.63 7.70 0.93
N SER A 63 15.03 8.67 1.75
CA SER A 63 16.30 9.40 1.58
C SER A 63 17.54 8.51 1.64
N ARG A 64 17.43 7.33 2.26
CA ARG A 64 18.52 6.35 2.41
C ARG A 64 18.82 5.56 1.13
N TYR A 65 17.92 5.59 0.14
CA TYR A 65 18.06 4.86 -1.12
C TYR A 65 18.75 5.72 -2.18
N THR A 66 20.04 6.01 -1.96
CA THR A 66 20.86 6.72 -2.94
C THR A 66 21.15 5.84 -4.16
N PRO A 67 21.52 6.40 -5.32
CA PRO A 67 21.89 5.60 -6.50
C PRO A 67 23.01 4.58 -6.22
N GLU A 68 23.99 4.93 -5.39
CA GLU A 68 25.10 4.05 -4.99
C GLU A 68 24.60 2.89 -4.12
N MET A 69 23.70 3.20 -3.18
CA MET A 69 23.07 2.19 -2.33
C MET A 69 22.24 1.21 -3.18
N VAL A 70 21.43 1.73 -4.10
CA VAL A 70 20.64 0.92 -5.04
C VAL A 70 21.56 0.05 -5.91
N SER A 71 22.62 0.62 -6.45
CA SER A 71 23.60 -0.10 -7.28
C SER A 71 24.26 -1.23 -6.49
N SER A 72 24.67 -0.98 -5.25
CA SER A 72 25.32 -1.98 -4.39
C SER A 72 24.44 -3.21 -4.08
N ILE A 73 23.11 -3.02 -4.03
CA ILE A 73 22.15 -4.10 -3.70
C ILE A 73 21.67 -4.80 -4.97
N THR A 74 21.36 -4.05 -6.03
CA THR A 74 20.73 -4.59 -7.24
C THR A 74 21.75 -5.09 -8.26
N GLY A 75 22.99 -4.63 -8.18
CA GLY A 75 24.03 -4.85 -9.20
C GLY A 75 23.86 -4.00 -10.47
N ILE A 76 22.83 -3.14 -10.54
CA ILE A 76 22.62 -2.25 -11.69
C ILE A 76 23.61 -1.07 -11.61
N PRO A 77 24.40 -0.80 -12.67
CA PRO A 77 25.27 0.37 -12.70
C PRO A 77 24.52 1.68 -12.46
N VAL A 78 25.15 2.62 -11.73
CA VAL A 78 24.53 3.90 -11.33
C VAL A 78 24.02 4.70 -12.54
N ASP A 79 24.80 4.77 -13.62
CA ASP A 79 24.44 5.45 -14.86
C ASP A 79 23.19 4.85 -15.52
N GLN A 80 23.08 3.52 -15.56
CA GLN A 80 21.90 2.83 -16.09
C GLN A 80 20.67 3.07 -15.21
N PHE A 81 20.81 2.98 -13.88
CA PHE A 81 19.73 3.31 -12.96
C PHE A 81 19.24 4.75 -13.14
N MET A 82 20.16 5.71 -13.23
CA MET A 82 19.82 7.13 -13.42
C MET A 82 19.15 7.41 -14.76
N ALA A 83 19.54 6.69 -15.82
CA ALA A 83 18.87 6.78 -17.13
C ALA A 83 17.39 6.35 -17.03
N VAL A 84 17.12 5.21 -16.37
CA VAL A 84 15.74 4.73 -16.15
C VAL A 84 14.97 5.68 -15.24
N ALA A 85 15.57 6.12 -14.12
CA ALA A 85 14.94 7.04 -13.18
C ALA A 85 14.55 8.37 -13.84
N LYS A 86 15.35 8.88 -14.77
CA LYS A 86 15.02 10.08 -15.56
C LYS A 86 13.78 9.85 -16.43
N ILE A 87 13.72 8.73 -17.17
CA ILE A 87 12.56 8.39 -18.03
C ILE A 87 11.29 8.27 -17.17
N VAL A 88 11.37 7.51 -16.07
CA VAL A 88 10.27 7.33 -15.13
C VAL A 88 9.81 8.66 -14.54
N GLY A 89 10.73 9.53 -14.13
CA GLY A 89 10.43 10.85 -13.59
C GLY A 89 9.69 11.76 -14.58
N GLU A 90 9.99 11.66 -15.88
CA GLU A 90 9.26 12.42 -16.91
C GLU A 90 7.78 12.01 -17.02
N MET A 91 7.41 10.81 -16.59
CA MET A 91 6.03 10.31 -16.64
C MET A 91 5.13 10.96 -15.60
N GLY A 92 5.68 11.77 -14.69
CA GLY A 92 4.92 12.62 -13.78
C GLY A 92 4.34 13.88 -14.43
N LYS A 93 4.66 14.15 -15.70
CA LYS A 93 4.10 15.30 -16.44
C LYS A 93 2.63 15.03 -16.83
N PRO A 94 1.75 16.04 -16.82
CA PRO A 94 0.33 15.85 -17.14
C PRO A 94 0.04 15.29 -18.55
N ASP A 95 0.95 15.48 -19.50
CA ASP A 95 0.85 15.02 -20.89
C ASP A 95 1.53 13.65 -21.14
N LYS A 96 2.21 13.10 -20.13
CA LYS A 96 2.85 11.77 -20.20
C LYS A 96 2.19 10.81 -19.23
N VAL A 97 2.34 9.52 -19.48
CA VAL A 97 1.81 8.46 -18.62
C VAL A 97 2.66 7.21 -18.78
N MET A 98 2.83 6.46 -17.70
CA MET A 98 3.39 5.11 -17.75
C MET A 98 2.55 4.13 -16.95
N THR A 99 2.65 2.86 -17.32
CA THR A 99 2.10 1.74 -16.60
C THR A 99 3.21 0.83 -16.09
N ILE A 100 2.98 0.20 -14.94
CA ILE A 100 3.85 -0.86 -14.42
C ILE A 100 3.12 -2.18 -14.66
N VAL A 101 3.68 -3.03 -15.52
CA VAL A 101 3.16 -4.38 -15.82
C VAL A 101 3.97 -5.40 -15.04
N TYR A 102 3.31 -6.24 -14.25
CA TYR A 102 3.98 -7.24 -13.41
C TYR A 102 3.12 -8.48 -13.17
N ALA A 103 3.78 -9.58 -12.79
CA ALA A 103 3.14 -10.83 -12.38
C ALA A 103 3.95 -11.46 -11.22
N VAL A 104 4.27 -12.76 -11.31
CA VAL A 104 4.90 -13.54 -10.24
C VAL A 104 6.28 -13.03 -9.80
N GLY A 105 6.98 -12.32 -10.69
CA GLY A 105 8.32 -11.77 -10.44
C GLY A 105 8.38 -10.78 -9.27
N LEU A 106 7.27 -10.12 -8.90
CA LEU A 106 7.21 -9.28 -7.71
C LEU A 106 6.52 -9.96 -6.52
N THR A 107 5.63 -10.94 -6.76
CA THR A 107 4.73 -11.46 -5.72
C THR A 107 5.35 -12.54 -4.84
N HIS A 108 6.21 -13.41 -5.38
CA HIS A 108 6.74 -14.58 -4.66
C HIS A 108 8.01 -14.29 -3.86
N HIS A 109 7.95 -13.27 -3.02
CA HIS A 109 8.99 -12.92 -2.05
C HIS A 109 8.37 -12.73 -0.67
N THR A 110 9.15 -12.91 0.40
CA THR A 110 8.72 -12.60 1.77
C THR A 110 8.26 -11.15 1.94
N THR A 111 8.72 -10.26 1.04
CA THR A 111 8.36 -8.84 0.95
C THR A 111 7.55 -8.51 -0.30
N GLY A 112 6.94 -9.48 -0.97
CA GLY A 112 6.26 -9.26 -2.26
C GLY A 112 5.18 -8.19 -2.20
N GLY A 113 4.37 -8.19 -1.14
CA GLY A 113 3.40 -7.11 -0.88
C GLY A 113 4.05 -5.72 -0.77
N GLN A 114 5.26 -5.63 -0.22
CA GLN A 114 6.01 -4.37 -0.13
C GLN A 114 6.53 -3.91 -1.49
N LEU A 115 7.02 -4.81 -2.34
CA LEU A 115 7.44 -4.47 -3.70
C LEU A 115 6.28 -3.88 -4.52
N ILE A 116 5.10 -4.49 -4.42
CA ILE A 116 3.89 -3.99 -5.08
C ILE A 116 3.48 -2.62 -4.51
N ARG A 117 3.54 -2.44 -3.17
CA ARG A 117 3.25 -1.13 -2.55
C ARG A 117 4.21 -0.04 -3.04
N SER A 118 5.50 -0.34 -3.21
CA SER A 118 6.46 0.64 -3.73
C SER A 118 6.10 1.11 -5.14
N GLY A 119 5.71 0.18 -6.03
CA GLY A 119 5.21 0.52 -7.37
C GLY A 119 3.94 1.36 -7.33
N ALA A 120 2.99 1.01 -6.46
CA ALA A 120 1.75 1.78 -6.29
C ALA A 120 2.01 3.21 -5.78
N VAL A 121 2.91 3.38 -4.80
CA VAL A 121 3.32 4.70 -4.30
C VAL A 121 3.97 5.52 -5.41
N LEU A 122 4.85 4.93 -6.22
CA LEU A 122 5.46 5.60 -7.37
C LEU A 122 4.40 6.07 -8.37
N GLN A 123 3.45 5.21 -8.73
CA GLN A 123 2.36 5.58 -9.65
C GLN A 123 1.45 6.68 -9.10
N LEU A 124 1.25 6.73 -7.77
CA LEU A 124 0.53 7.84 -7.12
C LEU A 124 1.33 9.15 -7.17
N LEU A 125 2.64 9.11 -6.91
CA LEU A 125 3.52 10.29 -7.00
C LEU A 125 3.60 10.85 -8.42
N LEU A 126 3.58 9.98 -9.42
CA LEU A 126 3.58 10.36 -10.84
C LEU A 126 2.18 10.73 -11.36
N GLY A 127 1.12 10.56 -10.56
CA GLY A 127 -0.25 10.85 -11.00
C GLY A 127 -0.75 9.94 -12.13
N ASN A 128 -0.23 8.71 -12.22
CA ASN A 128 -0.57 7.76 -13.29
C ASN A 128 -1.77 6.87 -12.98
N MET A 129 -2.22 6.82 -11.73
CA MET A 129 -3.37 6.00 -11.32
C MET A 129 -4.66 6.59 -11.90
N GLY A 130 -5.47 5.74 -12.55
CA GLY A 130 -6.77 6.13 -13.13
C GLY A 130 -6.68 6.79 -14.52
N ARG A 131 -5.49 6.94 -15.10
CA ARG A 131 -5.31 7.51 -16.45
C ARG A 131 -5.21 6.41 -17.51
N PRO A 132 -5.75 6.61 -18.73
CA PRO A 132 -5.52 5.71 -19.86
C PRO A 132 -4.01 5.53 -20.12
N GLY A 133 -3.55 4.28 -20.24
CA GLY A 133 -2.12 3.95 -20.37
C GLY A 133 -1.33 3.97 -19.06
N GLY A 134 -1.98 4.24 -17.93
CA GLY A 134 -1.39 4.31 -16.59
C GLY A 134 -1.60 3.05 -15.75
N GLY A 135 -1.52 3.24 -14.43
CA GLY A 135 -1.90 2.21 -13.45
C GLY A 135 -0.83 1.17 -13.10
N MET A 136 -1.26 0.19 -12.31
CA MET A 136 -0.50 -0.98 -11.90
C MET A 136 -1.15 -2.22 -12.52
N ASN A 137 -0.69 -2.63 -13.70
CA ASN A 137 -1.25 -3.75 -14.44
C ASN A 137 -0.70 -5.06 -13.85
N ALA A 138 -1.45 -5.59 -12.89
CA ALA A 138 -1.17 -6.85 -12.23
C ALA A 138 -1.68 -8.03 -13.06
N GLU A 139 -0.85 -8.48 -14.00
CA GLU A 139 -1.21 -9.52 -14.96
C GLU A 139 -1.53 -10.84 -14.26
N ARG A 140 -2.66 -11.42 -14.65
CA ARG A 140 -3.18 -12.65 -14.08
C ARG A 140 -2.65 -13.86 -14.84
N GLY A 141 -2.45 -14.97 -14.13
CA GLY A 141 -1.92 -16.21 -14.69
C GLY A 141 -2.99 -17.05 -15.38
N HIS A 142 -3.62 -17.98 -14.65
CA HIS A 142 -4.64 -18.85 -15.23
C HIS A 142 -5.83 -18.06 -15.79
N ALA A 143 -6.43 -18.59 -16.86
CA ALA A 143 -7.52 -17.94 -17.61
C ALA A 143 -8.66 -17.39 -16.74
N ASN A 144 -8.98 -18.05 -15.63
CA ASN A 144 -10.02 -17.61 -14.70
C ASN A 144 -9.53 -17.45 -13.25
N ILE A 145 -8.23 -17.19 -13.01
CA ILE A 145 -7.76 -16.99 -11.63
C ILE A 145 -8.43 -15.80 -10.94
N GLN A 146 -8.81 -14.78 -11.73
CA GLN A 146 -9.59 -13.66 -11.24
C GLN A 146 -10.97 -14.13 -10.76
N GLY A 147 -11.73 -14.85 -11.60
CA GLY A 147 -13.03 -15.39 -11.22
C GLY A 147 -12.95 -16.39 -10.05
N ASN A 148 -11.91 -17.21 -9.97
CA ASN A 148 -11.67 -18.10 -8.84
C ASN A 148 -11.49 -17.32 -7.53
N THR A 149 -10.77 -16.20 -7.59
CA THR A 149 -10.59 -15.30 -6.43
C THR A 149 -11.91 -14.63 -6.06
N ASP A 150 -12.66 -14.14 -7.04
CA ASP A 150 -13.95 -13.47 -6.85
C ASP A 150 -15.00 -14.41 -6.21
N HIS A 151 -14.98 -15.69 -6.58
CA HIS A 151 -15.85 -16.74 -6.03
C HIS A 151 -15.26 -17.43 -4.79
N ALA A 152 -14.17 -16.89 -4.25
CA ALA A 152 -13.52 -17.37 -3.03
C ALA A 152 -13.24 -18.88 -3.04
N ILE A 153 -12.59 -19.36 -4.11
CA ILE A 153 -11.94 -20.69 -4.10
C ILE A 153 -10.62 -20.58 -3.29
N SER A 154 -10.73 -20.06 -2.07
CA SER A 154 -9.68 -19.83 -1.09
C SER A 154 -10.28 -19.94 0.31
N TRP A 155 -9.49 -20.33 1.30
CA TRP A 155 -10.00 -20.72 2.62
C TRP A 155 -10.31 -19.54 3.55
N GLU A 156 -9.93 -18.31 3.17
CA GLU A 156 -9.96 -17.12 4.03
C GLU A 156 -11.09 -16.13 3.71
N ASN A 157 -11.76 -16.26 2.57
CA ASN A 157 -12.80 -15.34 2.10
C ASN A 157 -14.09 -16.07 1.69
N LEU A 158 -15.18 -15.33 1.60
CA LEU A 158 -16.43 -15.68 0.96
C LEU A 158 -16.55 -14.92 -0.39
N PRO A 159 -17.42 -15.36 -1.31
CA PRO A 159 -17.59 -14.70 -2.60
C PRO A 159 -17.82 -13.18 -2.47
N GLY A 160 -17.21 -12.41 -3.37
CA GLY A 160 -17.26 -10.94 -3.32
C GLY A 160 -16.32 -10.32 -2.29
N TYR A 161 -15.20 -10.99 -1.98
CA TYR A 161 -14.17 -10.50 -1.03
C TYR A 161 -14.67 -10.28 0.40
N LEU A 162 -15.76 -10.97 0.78
CA LEU A 162 -16.28 -10.96 2.14
C LEU A 162 -15.36 -11.79 3.04
N ARG A 163 -15.18 -11.38 4.30
CA ARG A 163 -14.39 -12.17 5.25
C ARG A 163 -15.16 -13.41 5.67
N ILE A 164 -14.46 -14.52 5.92
CA ILE A 164 -15.11 -15.66 6.59
C ILE A 164 -15.42 -15.28 8.05
N PRO A 165 -16.56 -15.72 8.61
CA PRO A 165 -16.88 -15.52 10.01
C PRO A 165 -15.81 -16.07 10.94
N ALA A 166 -15.33 -15.24 11.86
CA ALA A 166 -14.35 -15.67 12.87
C ALA A 166 -15.02 -16.59 13.91
N PRO A 167 -14.26 -17.51 14.56
CA PRO A 167 -14.79 -18.34 15.63
C PRO A 167 -15.50 -17.50 16.71
N GLY A 168 -16.70 -17.93 17.10
CA GLY A 168 -17.53 -17.25 18.09
C GLY A 168 -18.63 -16.34 17.54
N GLN A 169 -18.61 -16.03 16.23
CA GLN A 169 -19.72 -15.36 15.56
C GLN A 169 -20.84 -16.36 15.29
N LYS A 170 -22.04 -16.14 15.84
CA LYS A 170 -23.16 -17.10 15.77
C LYS A 170 -24.35 -16.55 14.97
N THR A 171 -24.42 -15.24 14.80
CA THR A 171 -25.50 -14.55 14.11
C THR A 171 -24.97 -13.64 13.01
N ILE A 172 -25.86 -13.22 12.09
CA ILE A 172 -25.53 -12.19 11.10
C ILE A 172 -25.11 -10.90 11.78
N ASP A 173 -25.74 -10.54 12.90
CA ASP A 173 -25.39 -9.34 13.66
C ASP A 173 -23.98 -9.42 14.22
N ASP A 174 -23.54 -10.58 14.73
CA ASP A 174 -22.15 -10.78 15.19
C ASP A 174 -21.16 -10.60 14.04
N TYR A 175 -21.48 -11.17 12.87
CA TYR A 175 -20.67 -11.09 11.67
C TYR A 175 -20.59 -9.65 11.16
N VAL A 176 -21.73 -8.97 10.99
CA VAL A 176 -21.79 -7.58 10.53
C VAL A 176 -21.06 -6.67 11.52
N ALA A 177 -21.31 -6.84 12.82
CA ALA A 177 -20.60 -6.07 13.83
C ALA A 177 -19.09 -6.26 13.67
N ALA A 178 -18.57 -7.48 13.53
CA ALA A 178 -17.12 -7.72 13.45
C ALA A 178 -16.48 -7.37 12.09
N SER A 179 -17.20 -7.58 10.99
CA SER A 179 -16.69 -7.44 9.62
C SER A 179 -16.94 -6.07 9.01
N ALA A 180 -17.90 -5.30 9.53
CA ALA A 180 -18.06 -3.90 9.15
C ALA A 180 -16.77 -3.13 9.46
N SER A 181 -16.48 -2.12 8.63
CA SER A 181 -15.34 -1.22 8.85
C SER A 181 -15.45 -0.60 10.24
N LYS A 182 -14.61 -1.06 11.17
CA LYS A 182 -14.57 -0.63 12.57
C LYS A 182 -13.36 0.28 12.79
N LYS A 183 -13.65 1.49 13.28
CA LYS A 183 -12.74 2.56 13.75
C LYS A 183 -11.95 3.28 12.67
#